data_AF-A0A0C9YRW1-F1
#
_entry.id   AF-A0A0C9YRW1-F1
#
_cell.length_a   1.000
_cell.length_b   1.000
_cell.length_c   1.000
_cell.angle_alpha   90.00
_cell.angle_beta   90.00
_cell.angle_gamma   90.00
#
_symmetry.space_group_name_H-M   'P 1'
#
loop_
_entity.id
_entity.type
_entity.pdbx_description
1 polymer ?
#
loop_
_entity_poly.entity_id
_entity_poly.type
_entity_poly.pdbx_seq_one_letter_code
_entity_poly.pdbx_strand_id
1 'polypeptide(L)'
;MVVSLRALAAEVIRVTLAVGSQGKLGGQAHVPDVEGVCLNWSAKLTDQVRSIAKVTTAAAKSDLTQKVEIEVEGEMLTLKKTVNSMVGQLGAFASQVPRVALEVGTQDILGGQAHVEGAQGTWTDLTGNVNISGFIEMASNLTDQVRSILDVKKAVARGDLSKVITVDIQGEMLDLKVIVNPMVSRLSTLANEVTRVSLEVGTEGILRGQAYIPDVQGTWKVLTDNVSLMAMNLTNQVRSIAEVTKAVAAGNLTKKIEVDVHGEIMELKETVNGMTESSSHFAAEVTRVAGEVGTEGKFGGQARITNVGGTWKVGTDWFGRYVTSLANGGSGSYGSSTL
;
A
#
# COMPACT_ATOMS: atom_id res chain seq x y z
N MET A 1 47.36 -88.65 -9.86
CA MET A 1 46.05 -88.22 -10.41
C MET A 1 45.00 -87.97 -9.32
N VAL A 2 44.62 -88.95 -8.49
CA VAL A 2 43.60 -88.75 -7.43
C VAL A 2 44.02 -87.76 -6.34
N VAL A 3 45.30 -87.73 -5.97
CA VAL A 3 45.85 -86.80 -4.95
C VAL A 3 45.82 -85.34 -5.45
N SER A 4 46.22 -85.09 -6.71
CA SER A 4 46.19 -83.75 -7.32
C SER A 4 44.77 -83.20 -7.48
N LEU A 5 43.78 -84.07 -7.73
CA LEU A 5 42.37 -83.66 -7.82
C LEU A 5 41.78 -83.25 -6.47
N ARG A 6 42.17 -83.93 -5.38
CA ARG A 6 41.78 -83.57 -4.01
C ARG A 6 42.40 -82.23 -3.57
N ALA A 7 43.67 -82.00 -3.92
CA ALA A 7 44.35 -80.73 -3.65
C ALA A 7 43.70 -79.56 -4.43
N LEU A 8 43.40 -79.76 -5.71
CA LEU A 8 42.64 -78.81 -6.54
C LEU A 8 41.26 -78.52 -5.93
N ALA A 9 40.51 -79.54 -5.54
CA ALA A 9 39.18 -79.37 -4.95
C ALA A 9 39.24 -78.58 -3.63
N ALA A 10 40.19 -78.90 -2.74
CA ALA A 10 40.37 -78.17 -1.48
C ALA A 10 40.70 -76.69 -1.71
N GLU A 11 41.55 -76.41 -2.69
CA GLU A 11 41.99 -75.05 -2.98
C GLU A 11 40.92 -74.21 -3.71
N VAL A 12 40.18 -74.85 -4.63
CA VAL A 12 38.99 -74.24 -5.25
C VAL A 12 37.92 -73.97 -4.19
N ILE A 13 37.67 -74.88 -3.26
CA ILE A 13 36.74 -74.65 -2.13
C ILE A 13 37.24 -73.47 -1.27
N ARG A 14 38.53 -73.42 -0.92
CA ARG A 14 39.10 -72.32 -0.11
C ARG A 14 38.90 -70.97 -0.78
N VAL A 15 39.25 -70.86 -2.07
CA VAL A 15 39.09 -69.61 -2.84
C VAL A 15 37.61 -69.26 -3.03
N THR A 16 36.76 -70.24 -3.29
CA THR A 16 35.30 -70.03 -3.42
C THR A 16 34.69 -69.55 -2.11
N LEU A 17 35.15 -70.06 -0.97
CA LEU A 17 34.68 -69.63 0.36
C LEU A 17 35.21 -68.21 0.68
N ALA A 18 36.48 -67.92 0.38
CA ALA A 18 37.05 -66.60 0.57
C ALA A 18 36.35 -65.53 -0.28
N VAL A 19 36.12 -65.79 -1.57
CA VAL A 19 35.51 -64.84 -2.50
C VAL A 19 33.98 -64.80 -2.32
N GLY A 20 33.34 -65.96 -2.19
CA GLY A 20 31.88 -66.09 -2.19
C GLY A 20 31.21 -65.82 -0.85
N SER A 21 31.79 -66.23 0.28
CA SER A 21 31.16 -66.03 1.61
C SER A 21 31.86 -64.99 2.47
N GLN A 22 33.18 -64.80 2.33
CA GLN A 22 33.92 -63.84 3.14
C GLN A 22 34.15 -62.48 2.45
N GLY A 23 33.80 -62.35 1.16
CA GLY A 23 34.03 -61.12 0.39
C GLY A 23 35.50 -60.73 0.22
N LYS A 24 36.45 -61.65 0.49
CA LYS A 24 37.89 -61.43 0.34
C LYS A 24 38.27 -61.66 -1.12
N LEU A 25 38.23 -60.58 -1.90
CA LEU A 25 38.58 -60.59 -3.32
C LEU A 25 40.10 -60.73 -3.54
N GLY A 26 40.50 -61.43 -4.60
CA GLY A 26 41.91 -61.62 -4.99
C GLY A 26 42.58 -62.91 -4.50
N GLY A 27 41.80 -63.87 -4.00
CA GLY A 27 42.31 -65.19 -3.63
C GLY A 27 42.86 -65.95 -4.85
N GLN A 28 44.17 -66.25 -4.83
CA GLN A 28 44.80 -67.14 -5.80
C GLN A 28 44.72 -68.58 -5.30
N ALA A 29 44.28 -69.49 -6.18
CA ALA A 29 44.32 -70.92 -5.93
C ALA A 29 45.70 -71.45 -6.33
N HIS A 30 46.50 -71.93 -5.39
CA HIS A 30 47.77 -72.59 -5.71
C HIS A 30 47.61 -74.11 -5.69
N VAL A 31 47.74 -74.74 -6.86
CA VAL A 31 47.63 -76.19 -7.01
C VAL A 31 48.93 -76.70 -7.62
N PRO A 32 49.65 -77.62 -6.95
CA PRO A 32 50.85 -78.24 -7.52
C PRO A 32 50.54 -78.88 -8.87
N ASP A 33 51.40 -78.63 -9.86
CA ASP A 33 51.34 -79.22 -11.21
C ASP A 33 50.13 -78.82 -12.08
N VAL A 34 49.39 -77.75 -11.73
CA VAL A 34 48.28 -77.20 -12.56
C VAL A 34 48.46 -75.70 -12.74
N GLU A 35 48.96 -75.28 -13.90
CA GLU A 35 49.12 -73.85 -14.24
C GLU A 35 47.95 -73.30 -15.09
N GLY A 36 47.55 -72.06 -14.80
CA GLY A 36 46.90 -71.17 -15.76
C GLY A 36 45.37 -71.02 -15.70
N VAL A 37 44.60 -72.11 -15.53
CA VAL A 37 43.15 -72.05 -15.85
C VAL A 37 42.28 -71.45 -14.73
N CYS A 38 42.56 -71.76 -13.46
CA CYS A 38 41.73 -71.30 -12.33
C CYS A 38 42.16 -69.93 -11.75
N LEU A 39 43.21 -69.30 -12.29
CA LEU A 39 43.79 -68.07 -11.77
C LEU A 39 43.23 -66.79 -12.42
N ASN A 40 42.77 -66.86 -13.67
CA ASN A 40 42.47 -65.66 -14.45
C ASN A 40 41.04 -65.12 -14.24
N TRP A 41 40.07 -66.00 -13.98
CA TRP A 41 38.66 -65.64 -13.77
C TRP A 41 38.41 -64.89 -12.44
N SER A 42 38.99 -65.36 -11.33
CA SER A 42 38.83 -64.72 -10.01
C SER A 42 39.51 -63.35 -9.94
N ALA A 43 40.63 -63.18 -10.65
CA ALA A 43 41.35 -61.90 -10.74
C ALA A 43 40.51 -60.85 -11.49
N LYS A 44 39.96 -61.21 -12.66
CA LYS A 44 39.09 -60.30 -13.43
C LYS A 44 37.86 -59.86 -12.63
N LEU A 45 37.12 -60.79 -12.03
CA LEU A 45 35.93 -60.43 -11.24
C LEU A 45 36.30 -59.61 -9.99
N THR A 46 37.44 -59.89 -9.36
CA THR A 46 37.98 -59.12 -8.23
C THR A 46 38.20 -57.65 -8.61
N ASP A 47 38.85 -57.40 -9.74
CA ASP A 47 39.10 -56.04 -10.20
C ASP A 47 37.80 -55.32 -10.58
N GLN A 48 36.84 -56.08 -11.13
CA GLN A 48 35.51 -55.56 -11.45
C GLN A 48 34.75 -55.06 -10.23
N VAL A 49 34.64 -55.89 -9.20
CA VAL A 49 33.96 -55.53 -7.96
C VAL A 49 34.71 -54.41 -7.22
N ARG A 50 36.05 -54.46 -7.20
CA ARG A 50 36.87 -53.41 -6.57
C ARG A 50 36.72 -52.06 -7.27
N SER A 51 36.60 -52.03 -8.60
CA SER A 51 36.35 -50.79 -9.34
C SER A 51 35.00 -50.17 -9.01
N ILE A 52 33.95 -50.99 -8.88
CA ILE A 52 32.63 -50.49 -8.48
C ILE A 52 32.68 -49.96 -7.06
N ALA A 53 33.30 -50.70 -6.12
CA ALA A 53 33.43 -50.29 -4.73
C ALA A 53 34.17 -48.95 -4.59
N LYS A 54 35.19 -48.70 -5.41
CA LYS A 54 35.89 -47.40 -5.45
C LYS A 54 34.94 -46.27 -5.86
N VAL A 55 34.18 -46.45 -6.94
CA VAL A 55 33.27 -45.42 -7.47
C VAL A 55 32.10 -45.16 -6.52
N THR A 56 31.51 -46.19 -5.92
CA THR A 56 30.44 -46.01 -4.93
C THR A 56 30.96 -45.37 -3.63
N THR A 57 32.19 -45.68 -3.22
CA THR A 57 32.84 -45.01 -2.08
C THR A 57 33.15 -43.54 -2.40
N ALA A 58 33.60 -43.24 -3.62
CA ALA A 58 33.84 -41.86 -4.07
C ALA A 58 32.53 -41.06 -4.08
N ALA A 59 31.46 -41.63 -4.65
CA ALA A 59 30.13 -41.02 -4.65
C ALA A 59 29.60 -40.78 -3.22
N ALA A 60 29.79 -41.74 -2.31
CA ALA A 60 29.42 -41.57 -0.90
C ALA A 60 30.24 -40.45 -0.20
N LYS A 61 31.44 -40.16 -0.68
CA LYS A 61 32.28 -39.03 -0.25
C LYS A 61 32.04 -37.76 -1.06
N SER A 62 30.94 -37.69 -1.81
CA SER A 62 30.55 -36.56 -2.68
C SER A 62 31.45 -36.29 -3.89
N ASP A 63 32.35 -37.21 -4.24
CA ASP A 63 33.05 -37.18 -5.53
C ASP A 63 32.20 -37.90 -6.58
N LEU A 64 31.39 -37.11 -7.30
CA LEU A 64 30.46 -37.56 -8.33
C LEU A 64 31.06 -37.53 -9.75
N THR A 65 32.38 -37.32 -9.86
CA THR A 65 33.08 -37.26 -11.15
C THR A 65 33.57 -38.63 -11.60
N GLN A 66 33.74 -39.57 -10.66
CA GLN A 66 34.31 -40.89 -10.97
C GLN A 66 33.30 -41.80 -11.65
N LYS A 67 33.81 -42.59 -12.60
CA LYS A 67 33.05 -43.63 -13.28
C LYS A 67 33.80 -44.95 -13.24
N VAL A 68 33.04 -46.04 -13.32
CA VAL A 68 33.61 -47.36 -13.55
C VAL A 68 34.01 -47.40 -15.02
N GLU A 69 35.31 -47.48 -15.31
CA GLU A 69 35.84 -47.42 -16.68
C GLU A 69 36.26 -48.80 -17.22
N ILE A 70 36.67 -49.70 -16.33
CA ILE A 70 37.12 -51.05 -16.65
C ILE A 70 36.19 -51.80 -17.62
N GLU A 71 36.78 -52.62 -18.48
CA GLU A 71 36.04 -53.44 -19.44
C GLU A 71 35.35 -54.62 -18.74
N VAL A 72 34.06 -54.73 -18.97
CA VAL A 72 33.18 -55.71 -18.32
C VAL A 72 32.15 -56.20 -19.32
N GLU A 73 31.77 -57.47 -19.20
CA GLU A 73 30.79 -58.13 -20.04
C GLU A 73 29.68 -58.75 -19.19
N GLY A 74 28.59 -59.18 -19.83
CA GLY A 74 27.46 -59.84 -19.15
C GLY A 74 26.80 -58.97 -18.08
N GLU A 75 26.45 -59.57 -16.94
CA GLU A 75 25.75 -58.90 -15.84
C GLU A 75 26.57 -57.75 -15.23
N MET A 76 27.91 -57.85 -15.23
CA MET A 76 28.79 -56.80 -14.72
C MET A 76 28.77 -55.55 -15.60
N LEU A 77 28.49 -55.68 -16.90
CA LEU A 77 28.26 -54.54 -17.78
C LEU A 77 26.98 -53.81 -17.42
N THR A 78 25.90 -54.55 -17.13
CA THR A 78 24.65 -53.96 -16.65
C THR A 78 24.89 -53.22 -15.35
N LEU A 79 25.60 -53.82 -14.39
CA LEU A 79 25.93 -53.17 -13.12
C LEU A 79 26.79 -51.91 -13.30
N LYS A 80 27.82 -51.95 -14.15
CA LYS A 80 28.64 -50.78 -14.53
C LYS A 80 27.76 -49.64 -15.07
N LYS A 81 26.86 -49.95 -16.01
CA LYS A 81 25.95 -48.95 -16.60
C LYS A 81 25.02 -48.36 -15.54
N THR A 82 24.43 -49.19 -14.68
CA THR A 82 23.55 -48.74 -13.59
C THR A 82 24.28 -47.83 -12.61
N VAL A 83 25.46 -48.23 -12.13
CA VAL A 83 26.26 -47.41 -11.21
C VAL A 83 26.68 -46.09 -11.85
N ASN A 84 27.19 -46.12 -13.08
CA ASN A 84 27.61 -44.90 -13.78
C ASN A 84 26.43 -43.96 -14.06
N SER A 85 25.25 -44.51 -14.38
CA SER A 85 24.03 -43.73 -14.55
C SER A 85 23.59 -43.08 -13.24
N MET A 86 23.62 -43.82 -12.13
CA MET A 86 23.28 -43.31 -10.80
C MET A 86 24.22 -42.18 -10.38
N VAL A 87 25.53 -42.36 -10.54
CA VAL A 87 26.53 -41.31 -10.23
C VAL A 87 26.33 -40.09 -11.13
N GLY A 88 26.03 -40.30 -12.42
CA GLY A 88 25.71 -39.22 -13.35
C GLY A 88 24.49 -38.40 -12.94
N GLN A 89 23.38 -39.07 -12.60
CA GLN A 89 22.16 -38.42 -12.12
C GLN A 89 22.38 -37.64 -10.82
N LEU A 90 23.10 -38.23 -9.86
CA LEU A 90 23.49 -37.57 -8.61
C LEU A 90 24.33 -36.31 -8.89
N GLY A 91 25.35 -36.41 -9.74
CA GLY A 91 26.23 -35.30 -10.10
C GLY A 91 25.48 -34.18 -10.81
N ALA A 92 24.61 -34.53 -11.75
CA ALA A 92 23.75 -33.57 -12.43
C ALA A 92 22.83 -32.85 -11.43
N PHE A 93 22.12 -33.58 -10.55
CA PHE A 93 21.25 -32.95 -9.55
C PHE A 93 22.02 -32.05 -8.59
N ALA A 94 23.19 -32.49 -8.10
CA ALA A 94 24.04 -31.71 -7.19
C ALA A 94 24.58 -30.42 -7.82
N SER A 95 24.70 -30.35 -9.15
CA SER A 95 25.07 -29.12 -9.86
C SER A 95 23.88 -28.22 -10.18
N GLN A 96 22.71 -28.82 -10.47
CA GLN A 96 21.51 -28.07 -10.88
C GLN A 96 20.84 -27.35 -9.72
N VAL A 97 20.69 -27.99 -8.55
CA VAL A 97 19.97 -27.38 -7.42
C VAL A 97 20.63 -26.08 -6.93
N PRO A 98 21.96 -26.04 -6.67
CA PRO A 98 22.61 -24.80 -6.26
C PRO A 98 22.55 -23.72 -7.34
N ARG A 99 22.65 -24.09 -8.63
CA ARG A 99 22.53 -23.15 -9.75
C ARG A 99 21.16 -22.49 -9.76
N VAL A 100 20.08 -23.28 -9.75
CA VAL A 100 18.70 -22.76 -9.78
C VAL A 100 18.41 -21.93 -8.53
N ALA A 101 18.89 -22.36 -7.35
CA ALA A 101 18.75 -21.58 -6.13
C ALA A 101 19.46 -20.21 -6.22
N LEU A 102 20.64 -20.15 -6.86
CA LEU A 102 21.36 -18.90 -7.10
C LEU A 102 20.62 -18.00 -8.10
N GLU A 103 20.20 -18.56 -9.24
CA GLU A 103 19.48 -17.85 -10.30
C GLU A 103 18.18 -17.23 -9.77
N VAL A 104 17.37 -18.03 -9.09
CA VAL A 104 16.06 -17.63 -8.57
C VAL A 104 16.18 -16.80 -7.29
N GLY A 105 17.08 -17.17 -6.38
CA GLY A 105 17.15 -16.56 -5.05
C GLY A 105 18.02 -15.30 -4.95
N THR A 106 19.00 -15.13 -5.83
CA THR A 106 19.96 -14.01 -5.73
C THR A 106 20.13 -13.20 -7.01
N GLN A 107 19.96 -13.82 -8.18
CA GLN A 107 20.17 -13.14 -9.46
C GLN A 107 18.87 -12.61 -10.09
N ASP A 108 17.73 -12.89 -9.46
CA ASP A 108 16.39 -12.48 -9.92
C ASP A 108 16.07 -13.02 -11.33
N ILE A 109 16.68 -14.15 -11.71
CA ILE A 109 16.47 -14.84 -12.98
C ILE A 109 15.36 -15.88 -12.78
N LEU A 110 14.13 -15.44 -12.99
CA LEU A 110 12.94 -16.29 -12.96
C LEU A 110 12.81 -17.02 -14.32
N GLY A 111 13.03 -18.34 -14.32
CA GLY A 111 12.93 -19.18 -15.52
C GLY A 111 14.03 -20.23 -15.67
N GLY A 112 15.06 -20.19 -14.82
CA GLY A 112 16.09 -21.23 -14.77
C GLY A 112 15.54 -22.56 -14.27
N GLN A 113 15.44 -23.56 -15.16
CA GLN A 113 14.95 -24.90 -14.83
C GLN A 113 16.11 -25.86 -14.55
N ALA A 114 15.98 -26.67 -13.50
CA ALA A 114 16.84 -27.81 -13.26
C ALA A 114 16.60 -28.88 -14.33
N HIS A 115 17.68 -29.38 -14.94
CA HIS A 115 17.62 -30.47 -15.90
C HIS A 115 18.61 -31.57 -15.53
N VAL A 116 18.09 -32.78 -15.32
CA VAL A 116 18.89 -33.98 -15.05
C VAL A 116 18.63 -34.98 -16.17
N GLU A 117 19.60 -35.13 -17.08
CA GLU A 117 19.50 -36.05 -18.20
C GLU A 117 19.31 -37.50 -17.71
N GLY A 118 18.36 -38.20 -18.32
CA GLY A 118 18.07 -39.60 -17.99
C GLY A 118 17.45 -39.82 -16.61
N ALA A 119 16.96 -38.77 -15.93
CA ALA A 119 16.24 -38.91 -14.67
C ALA A 119 15.01 -39.82 -14.81
N GLN A 120 14.87 -40.78 -13.89
CA GLN A 120 13.74 -41.70 -13.82
C GLN A 120 13.28 -41.86 -12.37
N GLY A 121 12.00 -42.20 -12.18
CA GLY A 121 11.39 -42.40 -10.86
C GLY A 121 11.57 -41.17 -9.97
N THR A 122 12.07 -41.38 -8.75
CA THR A 122 12.28 -40.32 -7.75
C THR A 122 13.15 -39.16 -8.28
N TRP A 123 14.08 -39.38 -9.21
CA TRP A 123 14.88 -38.31 -9.79
C TRP A 123 14.07 -37.36 -10.68
N THR A 124 13.10 -37.91 -11.41
CA THR A 124 12.15 -37.12 -12.20
C THR A 124 11.28 -36.29 -11.28
N ASP A 125 10.78 -36.90 -10.19
CA ASP A 125 9.95 -36.22 -9.20
C ASP A 125 10.72 -35.10 -8.50
N LEU A 126 11.97 -35.33 -8.09
CA LEU A 126 12.81 -34.30 -7.47
C LEU A 126 13.12 -33.14 -8.42
N THR A 127 13.43 -33.44 -9.68
CA THR A 127 13.68 -32.41 -10.71
C THR A 127 12.40 -31.61 -10.99
N GLY A 128 11.26 -32.31 -11.09
CA GLY A 128 9.94 -31.69 -11.24
C GLY A 128 9.55 -30.83 -10.02
N ASN A 129 9.86 -31.28 -8.81
CA ASN A 129 9.61 -30.51 -7.59
C ASN A 129 10.44 -29.23 -7.53
N VAL A 130 11.70 -29.25 -7.97
CA VAL A 130 12.51 -28.03 -8.07
C VAL A 130 11.90 -27.05 -9.10
N ASN A 131 11.44 -27.57 -10.23
CA ASN A 131 10.98 -26.75 -11.36
C ASN A 131 9.55 -26.24 -11.24
N ILE A 132 8.62 -27.11 -10.88
CA ILE A 132 7.17 -26.83 -10.92
C ILE A 132 6.70 -26.52 -9.49
N SER A 133 7.01 -27.38 -8.51
CA SER A 133 6.30 -27.34 -7.22
C SER A 133 6.97 -26.48 -6.12
N GLY A 134 8.28 -26.23 -6.19
CA GLY A 134 9.07 -25.84 -5.01
C GLY A 134 9.74 -24.47 -5.09
N PHE A 135 10.56 -24.21 -6.10
CA PHE A 135 11.40 -23.00 -6.14
C PHE A 135 10.91 -21.97 -7.14
N ILE A 136 10.71 -22.37 -8.40
CA ILE A 136 10.46 -21.41 -9.48
C ILE A 136 9.05 -20.83 -9.38
N GLU A 137 8.03 -21.65 -9.16
CA GLU A 137 6.65 -21.18 -9.05
C GLU A 137 6.44 -20.31 -7.81
N MET A 138 7.01 -20.71 -6.66
CA MET A 138 6.94 -19.93 -5.42
C MET A 138 7.63 -18.56 -5.59
N ALA A 139 8.79 -18.51 -6.25
CA ALA A 139 9.48 -17.27 -6.52
C ALA A 139 8.73 -16.38 -7.53
N SER A 140 8.19 -16.95 -8.61
CA SER A 140 7.40 -16.20 -9.58
C SER A 140 6.14 -15.60 -8.92
N ASN A 141 5.42 -16.42 -8.16
CA ASN A 141 4.20 -15.98 -7.47
C ASN A 141 4.52 -14.88 -6.44
N LEU A 142 5.55 -15.08 -5.60
CA LEU A 142 5.96 -14.06 -4.63
C LEU A 142 6.40 -12.76 -5.32
N THR A 143 7.15 -12.84 -6.42
CA THR A 143 7.56 -11.67 -7.19
C THR A 143 6.37 -10.92 -7.78
N ASP A 144 5.38 -11.63 -8.33
CA ASP A 144 4.17 -11.02 -8.87
C ASP A 144 3.31 -10.37 -7.77
N GLN A 145 3.23 -11.00 -6.59
CA GLN A 145 2.58 -10.43 -5.41
C GLN A 145 3.26 -9.14 -4.94
N VAL A 146 4.60 -9.13 -4.85
CA VAL A 146 5.38 -7.94 -4.47
C VAL A 146 5.22 -6.82 -5.51
N ARG A 147 5.27 -7.15 -6.81
CA ARG A 147 5.04 -6.17 -7.88
C ARG A 147 3.64 -5.55 -7.81
N SER A 148 2.62 -6.36 -7.57
CA SER A 148 1.23 -5.89 -7.40
C SER A 148 1.12 -4.88 -6.25
N ILE A 149 1.75 -5.14 -5.11
CA ILE A 149 1.81 -4.21 -3.98
C ILE A 149 2.56 -2.94 -4.35
N LEU A 150 3.70 -3.07 -5.03
CA LEU A 150 4.52 -1.94 -5.45
C LEU A 150 3.75 -1.01 -6.39
N ASP A 151 2.96 -1.56 -7.31
CA ASP A 151 2.14 -0.78 -8.23
C ASP A 151 1.06 0.02 -7.52
N VAL A 152 0.41 -0.58 -6.51
CA VAL A 152 -0.55 0.13 -5.65
C VAL A 152 0.14 1.23 -4.85
N LYS A 153 1.32 0.97 -4.27
CA LYS A 153 2.10 1.99 -3.54
C LYS A 153 2.55 3.14 -4.45
N LYS A 154 2.98 2.85 -5.69
CA LYS A 154 3.30 3.87 -6.70
C LYS A 154 2.08 4.69 -7.09
N ALA A 155 0.89 4.07 -7.20
CA ALA A 155 -0.35 4.76 -7.48
C ALA A 155 -0.71 5.74 -6.34
N VAL A 156 -0.70 5.24 -5.10
CA VAL A 156 -0.96 6.05 -3.89
C VAL A 156 0.02 7.21 -3.78
N ALA A 157 1.31 7.00 -4.06
CA ALA A 157 2.33 8.05 -4.05
C ALA A 157 2.08 9.15 -5.10
N ARG A 158 1.37 8.83 -6.19
CA ARG A 158 0.94 9.80 -7.22
C ARG A 158 -0.46 10.38 -6.95
N GLY A 159 -1.08 10.03 -5.82
CA GLY A 159 -2.44 10.45 -5.48
C GLY A 159 -3.56 9.64 -6.16
N ASP A 160 -3.23 8.56 -6.88
CA ASP A 160 -4.23 7.63 -7.42
C ASP A 160 -4.64 6.63 -6.34
N LEU A 161 -5.75 6.92 -5.67
CA LEU A 161 -6.33 6.12 -4.59
C LEU A 161 -7.40 5.13 -5.09
N SER A 162 -7.52 4.95 -6.40
CA SER A 162 -8.48 4.01 -7.00
C SER A 162 -7.95 2.57 -7.05
N LYS A 163 -6.62 2.39 -6.94
CA LYS A 163 -5.97 1.10 -7.05
C LYS A 163 -5.88 0.37 -5.72
N VAL A 164 -6.23 -0.92 -5.74
CA VAL A 164 -6.09 -1.84 -4.62
C VAL A 164 -5.40 -3.13 -5.09
N ILE A 165 -4.84 -3.88 -4.16
CA ILE A 165 -4.22 -5.17 -4.45
C ILE A 165 -5.34 -6.18 -4.70
N THR A 166 -5.46 -6.67 -5.92
CA THR A 166 -6.53 -7.61 -6.34
C THR A 166 -6.04 -9.06 -6.47
N VAL A 167 -4.74 -9.24 -6.72
CA VAL A 167 -4.09 -10.56 -6.89
C VAL A 167 -4.38 -11.44 -5.68
N ASP A 168 -4.52 -12.75 -5.89
CA ASP A 168 -4.67 -13.71 -4.80
C ASP A 168 -3.34 -13.87 -4.06
N ILE A 169 -3.38 -13.70 -2.75
CA ILE A 169 -2.18 -13.64 -1.91
C ILE A 169 -2.40 -14.53 -0.71
N GLN A 170 -1.39 -15.32 -0.37
CA GLN A 170 -1.41 -16.24 0.75
C GLN A 170 -0.22 -15.99 1.70
N GLY A 171 -0.29 -16.57 2.91
CA GLY A 171 0.74 -16.44 3.93
C GLY A 171 0.92 -14.99 4.42
N GLU A 172 2.15 -14.62 4.80
CA GLU A 172 2.47 -13.29 5.35
C GLU A 172 2.17 -12.15 4.37
N MET A 173 2.19 -12.43 3.07
CA MET A 173 1.88 -11.44 2.05
C MET A 173 0.38 -11.06 2.07
N LEU A 174 -0.49 -11.96 2.54
CA LEU A 174 -1.91 -11.68 2.71
C LEU A 174 -2.13 -10.62 3.78
N ASP A 175 -1.36 -10.66 4.87
CA ASP A 175 -1.42 -9.64 5.92
C ASP A 175 -1.07 -8.27 5.35
N LEU A 176 -0.07 -8.18 4.46
CA LEU A 176 0.24 -6.94 3.75
C LEU A 176 -0.93 -6.45 2.90
N LYS A 177 -1.63 -7.33 2.17
CA LYS A 177 -2.84 -6.97 1.41
C LYS A 177 -3.95 -6.46 2.32
N VAL A 178 -4.21 -7.15 3.43
CA VAL A 178 -5.25 -6.81 4.41
C VAL A 178 -4.93 -5.50 5.14
N ILE A 179 -3.66 -5.11 5.28
CA ILE A 179 -3.27 -3.82 5.87
C ILE A 179 -3.32 -2.71 4.81
N VAL A 180 -2.77 -2.94 3.62
CA VAL A 180 -2.63 -1.91 2.58
C VAL A 180 -3.98 -1.54 1.96
N ASN A 181 -4.85 -2.50 1.63
CA ASN A 181 -6.11 -2.20 0.95
C ASN A 181 -7.03 -1.29 1.79
N PRO A 182 -7.29 -1.57 3.08
CA PRO A 182 -8.05 -0.65 3.94
C PRO A 182 -7.36 0.70 4.14
N MET A 183 -6.02 0.75 4.18
CA MET A 183 -5.28 2.01 4.24
C MET A 183 -5.59 2.89 3.01
N VAL A 184 -5.54 2.31 1.80
CA VAL A 184 -5.87 3.04 0.55
C VAL A 184 -7.34 3.43 0.52
N SER A 185 -8.25 2.55 0.94
CA SER A 185 -9.67 2.86 1.00
C SER A 185 -9.97 4.03 1.95
N ARG A 186 -9.35 4.06 3.14
CA ARG A 186 -9.52 5.16 4.10
C ARG A 186 -8.98 6.49 3.56
N LEU A 187 -7.83 6.46 2.89
CA LEU A 187 -7.28 7.63 2.19
C LEU A 187 -8.25 8.16 1.15
N SER A 188 -8.82 7.27 0.34
CA SER A 188 -9.78 7.62 -0.72
C SER A 188 -11.04 8.26 -0.14
N THR A 189 -11.63 7.65 0.90
CA THR A 189 -12.81 8.22 1.58
C THR A 189 -12.51 9.59 2.18
N LEU A 190 -11.34 9.78 2.79
CA LEU A 190 -10.93 11.09 3.32
C LEU A 190 -10.78 12.14 2.24
N ALA A 191 -10.10 11.81 1.14
CA ALA A 191 -9.93 12.75 0.03
C ALA A 191 -11.30 13.18 -0.55
N ASN A 192 -12.22 12.23 -0.71
CA ASN A 192 -13.57 12.51 -1.20
C ASN A 192 -14.36 13.38 -0.21
N GLU A 193 -14.31 13.08 1.09
CA GLU A 193 -15.04 13.86 2.10
C GLU A 193 -14.51 15.28 2.25
N VAL A 194 -13.18 15.46 2.22
CA VAL A 194 -12.58 16.81 2.24
C VAL A 194 -12.96 17.58 0.99
N THR A 195 -12.97 16.94 -0.19
CA THR A 195 -13.39 17.58 -1.44
C THR A 195 -14.86 17.98 -1.39
N ARG A 196 -15.74 17.09 -0.91
CA ARG A 196 -17.17 17.35 -0.75
C ARG A 196 -17.43 18.54 0.17
N VAL A 197 -16.85 18.52 1.38
CA VAL A 197 -17.04 19.61 2.35
C VAL A 197 -16.49 20.94 1.83
N SER A 198 -15.37 20.90 1.11
CA SER A 198 -14.80 22.10 0.49
C SER A 198 -15.73 22.69 -0.58
N LEU A 199 -16.39 21.86 -1.38
CA LEU A 199 -17.38 22.30 -2.37
C LEU A 199 -18.65 22.83 -1.70
N GLU A 200 -19.23 22.07 -0.76
CA GLU A 200 -20.46 22.45 -0.06
C GLU A 200 -20.31 23.78 0.69
N VAL A 201 -19.25 23.92 1.50
CA VAL A 201 -19.06 25.11 2.34
C VAL A 201 -18.46 26.26 1.53
N GLY A 202 -17.48 25.99 0.67
CA GLY A 202 -16.71 27.03 -0.02
C GLY A 202 -17.36 27.52 -1.32
N THR A 203 -18.06 26.66 -2.06
CA THR A 203 -18.60 27.01 -3.39
C THR A 203 -20.11 27.11 -3.38
N GLU A 204 -20.80 26.11 -2.82
CA GLU A 204 -22.26 26.03 -2.87
C GLU A 204 -22.94 26.84 -1.75
N GLY A 205 -22.18 27.29 -0.74
CA GLY A 205 -22.71 28.01 0.41
C GLY A 205 -23.66 27.17 1.27
N ILE A 206 -23.56 25.84 1.19
CA ILE A 206 -24.30 24.89 2.00
C ILE A 206 -23.62 24.80 3.36
N LEU A 207 -24.04 25.69 4.26
CA LEU A 207 -23.53 25.83 5.62
C LEU A 207 -24.10 24.74 6.58
N ARG A 208 -24.03 23.47 6.16
CA ARG A 208 -24.39 22.28 6.92
C ARG A 208 -23.43 21.11 6.70
N GLY A 209 -22.47 21.24 5.78
CA GLY A 209 -21.49 20.20 5.48
C GLY A 209 -20.60 19.91 6.69
N GLN A 210 -20.77 18.74 7.28
CA GLN A 210 -19.82 18.17 8.25
C GLN A 210 -19.07 17.04 7.57
N ALA A 211 -17.76 16.97 7.80
CA ALA A 211 -16.97 15.83 7.36
C ALA A 211 -17.27 14.65 8.30
N TYR A 212 -17.65 13.51 7.75
CA TYR A 212 -17.79 12.27 8.52
C TYR A 212 -17.16 11.12 7.77
N ILE A 213 -16.22 10.45 8.42
CA ILE A 213 -15.57 9.27 7.88
C ILE A 213 -15.71 8.16 8.92
N PRO A 214 -16.36 7.04 8.58
CA PRO A 214 -16.44 5.90 9.49
C PRO A 214 -15.06 5.27 9.69
N ASP A 215 -14.84 4.72 10.89
CA ASP A 215 -13.70 3.86 11.21
C ASP A 215 -12.29 4.46 11.03
N VAL A 216 -12.16 5.78 11.16
CA VAL A 216 -10.86 6.47 11.25
C VAL A 216 -10.39 6.63 12.69
N GLN A 217 -9.09 6.39 12.92
CA GLN A 217 -8.43 6.44 14.23
C GLN A 217 -7.13 7.26 14.11
N GLY A 218 -6.59 7.73 15.24
CA GLY A 218 -5.33 8.46 15.29
C GLY A 218 -5.35 9.74 14.45
N THR A 219 -4.28 10.00 13.70
CA THR A 219 -4.12 11.22 12.88
C THR A 219 -5.26 11.43 11.89
N TRP A 220 -5.82 10.36 11.32
CA TRP A 220 -6.94 10.45 10.37
C TRP A 220 -8.19 11.02 11.00
N LYS A 221 -8.48 10.61 12.24
CA LYS A 221 -9.60 11.16 13.00
C LYS A 221 -9.38 12.64 13.30
N VAL A 222 -8.19 13.00 13.76
CA VAL A 222 -7.84 14.40 14.06
C VAL A 222 -8.02 15.30 12.83
N LEU A 223 -7.58 14.85 11.65
CA LEU A 223 -7.75 15.61 10.40
C LEU A 223 -9.23 15.79 10.03
N THR A 224 -10.02 14.72 10.15
CA THR A 224 -11.46 14.76 9.86
C THR A 224 -12.19 15.71 10.80
N ASP A 225 -11.91 15.60 12.11
CA ASP A 225 -12.50 16.44 13.15
C ASP A 225 -12.12 17.92 12.94
N ASN A 226 -10.87 18.20 12.53
CA ASN A 226 -10.42 19.57 12.24
C ASN A 226 -11.14 20.19 11.03
N VAL A 227 -11.30 19.44 9.93
CA VAL A 227 -12.04 19.92 8.74
C VAL A 227 -13.51 20.17 9.09
N SER A 228 -14.11 19.26 9.86
CA SER A 228 -15.49 19.40 10.33
C SER A 228 -15.66 20.63 11.24
N LEU A 229 -14.73 20.84 12.18
CA LEU A 229 -14.75 21.99 13.08
C LEU A 229 -14.59 23.31 12.31
N MET A 230 -13.69 23.36 11.32
CA MET A 230 -13.51 24.53 10.46
C MET A 230 -14.79 24.85 9.68
N ALA A 231 -15.40 23.84 9.05
CA ALA A 231 -16.66 23.97 8.33
C ALA A 231 -17.80 24.47 9.24
N MET A 232 -17.90 23.92 10.45
CA MET A 232 -18.90 24.34 11.45
C MET A 232 -18.69 25.79 11.92
N ASN A 233 -17.46 26.18 12.20
CA ASN A 233 -17.15 27.53 12.65
C ASN A 233 -17.50 28.56 11.58
N LEU A 234 -17.04 28.37 10.34
CA LEU A 234 -17.38 29.26 9.22
C LEU A 234 -18.88 29.32 8.98
N THR A 235 -19.55 28.17 9.01
CA THR A 235 -21.02 28.06 8.90
C THR A 235 -21.76 28.92 9.92
N ASN A 236 -21.40 28.81 11.20
CA ASN A 236 -22.07 29.52 12.28
C ASN A 236 -21.82 31.03 12.19
N GLN A 237 -20.59 31.41 11.86
CA GLN A 237 -20.19 32.81 11.71
C GLN A 237 -20.95 33.51 10.58
N VAL A 238 -20.96 32.92 9.38
CA VAL A 238 -21.67 33.48 8.22
C VAL A 238 -23.18 33.51 8.45
N ARG A 239 -23.75 32.48 9.08
CA ARG A 239 -25.19 32.46 9.42
C ARG A 239 -25.57 33.59 10.37
N SER A 240 -24.78 33.84 11.41
CA SER A 240 -25.03 34.94 12.36
C SER A 240 -25.01 36.31 11.66
N ILE A 241 -24.04 36.53 10.77
CA ILE A 241 -23.97 37.75 9.95
C ILE A 241 -25.20 37.89 9.05
N ALA A 242 -25.61 36.80 8.39
CA ALA A 242 -26.78 36.79 7.50
C ALA A 242 -28.09 37.10 8.26
N GLU A 243 -28.25 36.58 9.48
CA GLU A 243 -29.41 36.86 10.32
C GLU A 243 -29.53 38.33 10.71
N VAL A 244 -28.42 38.95 11.14
CA VAL A 244 -28.39 40.38 11.48
C VAL A 244 -28.63 41.24 10.25
N THR A 245 -28.00 40.91 9.12
CA THR A 245 -28.21 41.64 7.85
C THR A 245 -29.66 41.57 7.39
N LYS A 246 -30.32 40.41 7.51
CA LYS A 246 -31.76 40.26 7.23
C LYS A 246 -32.62 41.08 8.19
N ALA A 247 -32.29 41.10 9.49
CA ALA A 247 -33.01 41.90 10.47
C ALA A 247 -32.92 43.41 10.16
N VAL A 248 -31.72 43.88 9.81
CA VAL A 248 -31.47 45.27 9.39
C VAL A 248 -32.28 45.62 8.14
N ALA A 249 -32.29 44.75 7.13
CA ALA A 249 -33.08 44.94 5.92
C ALA A 249 -34.60 44.98 6.19
N ALA A 250 -35.08 44.25 7.20
CA ALA A 250 -36.45 44.29 7.68
C ALA A 250 -36.76 45.50 8.60
N GLY A 251 -35.80 46.39 8.82
CA GLY A 251 -35.96 47.59 9.66
C GLY A 251 -35.72 47.36 11.16
N ASN A 252 -35.31 46.15 11.57
CA ASN A 252 -34.95 45.88 12.96
C ASN A 252 -33.46 46.16 13.20
N LEU A 253 -33.16 47.38 13.64
CA LEU A 253 -31.81 47.89 13.87
C LEU A 253 -31.28 47.62 15.29
N THR A 254 -32.02 46.83 16.09
CA THR A 254 -31.62 46.47 17.46
C THR A 254 -30.72 45.24 17.51
N LYS A 255 -30.65 44.46 16.41
CA LYS A 255 -29.86 43.23 16.34
C LYS A 255 -28.40 43.54 16.04
N LYS A 256 -27.49 42.92 16.78
CA LYS A 256 -26.04 42.94 16.55
C LYS A 256 -25.51 41.51 16.44
N ILE A 257 -24.40 41.34 15.72
CA ILE A 257 -23.68 40.07 15.67
C ILE A 257 -22.96 39.92 17.01
N GLU A 258 -23.23 38.84 17.74
CA GLU A 258 -22.68 38.59 19.07
C GLU A 258 -21.68 37.42 19.10
N VAL A 259 -21.72 36.54 18.09
CA VAL A 259 -20.85 35.36 18.01
C VAL A 259 -19.38 35.75 18.14
N ASP A 260 -18.63 34.93 18.89
CA ASP A 260 -17.19 35.10 19.07
C ASP A 260 -16.45 34.73 17.78
N VAL A 261 -15.67 35.69 17.26
CA VAL A 261 -15.04 35.64 15.95
C VAL A 261 -13.68 36.30 16.00
N HIS A 262 -12.77 35.83 15.16
CA HIS A 262 -11.38 36.29 15.13
C HIS A 262 -10.94 36.61 13.70
N GLY A 263 -9.88 37.41 13.55
CA GLY A 263 -9.29 37.76 12.25
C GLY A 263 -10.27 38.51 11.33
N GLU A 264 -10.26 38.18 10.05
CA GLU A 264 -11.08 38.85 9.01
C GLU A 264 -12.59 38.82 9.31
N ILE A 265 -13.07 37.77 9.99
CA ILE A 265 -14.49 37.68 10.38
C ILE A 265 -14.82 38.66 11.52
N MET A 266 -13.86 39.00 12.38
CA MET A 266 -14.04 40.04 13.40
C MET A 266 -14.19 41.42 12.75
N GLU A 267 -13.35 41.75 11.78
CA GLU A 267 -13.45 43.00 11.02
C GLU A 267 -14.80 43.11 10.30
N LEU A 268 -15.28 41.99 9.73
CA LEU A 268 -16.60 41.92 9.10
C LEU A 268 -17.73 42.13 10.13
N LYS A 269 -17.64 41.51 11.31
CA LYS A 269 -18.59 41.70 12.42
C LYS A 269 -18.65 43.17 12.85
N GLU A 270 -17.51 43.81 13.04
CA GLU A 270 -17.43 45.21 13.44
C GLU A 270 -18.02 46.13 12.37
N THR A 271 -17.71 45.87 11.10
CA THR A 271 -18.24 46.63 9.97
C THR A 271 -19.77 46.54 9.89
N VAL A 272 -20.34 45.34 9.98
CA VAL A 272 -21.80 45.15 9.94
C VAL A 272 -22.47 45.76 11.16
N ASN A 273 -21.90 45.58 12.37
CA ASN A 273 -22.45 46.18 13.58
C ASN A 273 -22.40 47.72 13.54
N GLY A 274 -21.31 48.32 13.04
CA GLY A 274 -21.19 49.76 12.86
C GLY A 274 -22.16 50.33 11.82
N MET A 275 -22.42 49.59 10.74
CA MET A 275 -23.44 49.94 9.74
C MET A 275 -24.85 49.93 10.36
N THR A 276 -25.17 48.91 11.16
CA THR A 276 -26.46 48.81 11.86
C THR A 276 -26.65 49.96 12.84
N GLU A 277 -25.61 50.31 13.59
CA GLU A 277 -25.62 51.42 14.53
C GLU A 277 -25.81 52.78 13.84
N SER A 278 -25.06 53.02 12.76
CA SER A 278 -25.22 54.21 11.91
C SER A 278 -26.64 54.35 11.38
N SER A 279 -27.22 53.25 10.90
CA SER A 279 -28.59 53.21 10.40
C SER A 279 -29.61 53.48 11.52
N SER A 280 -29.37 52.96 12.72
CA SER A 280 -30.24 53.15 13.90
C SER A 280 -30.27 54.61 14.32
N HIS A 281 -29.10 55.26 14.40
CA HIS A 281 -29.01 56.69 14.69
C HIS A 281 -29.70 57.55 13.63
N PHE A 282 -29.58 57.18 12.34
CA PHE A 282 -30.28 57.87 11.26
C PHE A 282 -31.79 57.74 11.34
N ALA A 283 -32.32 56.53 11.54
CA ALA A 283 -33.74 56.31 11.69
C ALA A 283 -34.31 57.07 12.90
N ALA A 284 -33.60 57.07 14.03
CA ALA A 284 -34.00 57.80 15.23
C ALA A 284 -34.04 59.31 15.00
N GLU A 285 -33.02 59.87 14.34
CA GLU A 285 -32.94 61.31 14.11
C GLU A 285 -33.99 61.81 13.10
N VAL A 286 -34.23 61.04 12.02
CA VAL A 286 -35.30 61.35 11.08
C VAL A 286 -36.66 61.30 11.78
N THR A 287 -36.91 60.30 12.62
CA THR A 287 -38.17 60.17 13.38
C THR A 287 -38.36 61.33 14.35
N ARG A 288 -37.31 61.69 15.11
CA ARG A 288 -37.33 62.80 16.08
C ARG A 288 -37.65 64.12 15.39
N VAL A 289 -36.90 64.47 14.34
CA VAL A 289 -37.07 65.74 13.62
C VAL A 289 -38.40 65.78 12.87
N ALA A 290 -38.84 64.67 12.27
CA ALA A 290 -40.16 64.59 11.64
C ALA A 290 -41.29 64.81 12.68
N GLY A 291 -41.15 64.29 13.91
CA GLY A 291 -42.07 64.55 15.02
C GLY A 291 -42.09 66.02 15.43
N GLU A 292 -40.91 66.62 15.66
CA GLU A 292 -40.80 68.03 16.06
C GLU A 292 -41.42 68.98 15.03
N VAL A 293 -41.15 68.74 13.76
CA VAL A 293 -41.59 69.62 12.66
C VAL A 293 -43.04 69.35 12.26
N GLY A 294 -43.43 68.07 12.18
CA GLY A 294 -44.73 67.66 11.66
C GLY A 294 -45.85 67.57 12.69
N THR A 295 -45.54 67.17 13.92
CA THR A 295 -46.56 67.00 14.98
C THR A 295 -46.52 68.09 16.05
N GLU A 296 -45.32 68.57 16.41
CA GLU A 296 -45.17 69.58 17.47
C GLU A 296 -45.11 71.02 16.96
N GLY A 297 -45.01 71.23 15.64
CA GLY A 297 -44.92 72.56 15.02
C GLY A 297 -43.67 73.36 15.45
N LYS A 298 -42.62 72.68 15.93
CA LYS A 298 -41.36 73.28 16.37
C LYS A 298 -40.42 73.41 15.18
N PHE A 299 -40.42 74.60 14.60
CA PHE A 299 -39.60 74.96 13.45
C PHE A 299 -38.24 75.52 13.93
N GLY A 300 -37.17 74.72 13.84
CA GLY A 300 -35.81 75.13 14.22
C GLY A 300 -34.83 74.00 14.60
N GLY A 301 -35.31 72.75 14.72
CA GLY A 301 -34.45 71.59 15.00
C GLY A 301 -33.51 71.27 13.83
N GLN A 302 -32.20 71.25 14.07
CA GLN A 302 -31.23 70.75 13.09
C GLN A 302 -31.08 69.23 13.27
N ALA A 303 -31.24 68.47 12.18
CA ALA A 303 -30.86 67.06 12.16
C ALA A 303 -29.34 66.95 12.35
N ARG A 304 -28.90 66.33 13.44
CA ARG A 304 -27.48 66.13 13.74
C ARG A 304 -27.25 64.69 14.18
N ILE A 305 -26.63 63.92 13.30
CA ILE A 305 -26.17 62.57 13.64
C ILE A 305 -24.67 62.62 13.86
N THR A 306 -24.23 62.17 15.03
CA THR A 306 -22.82 61.92 15.31
C THR A 306 -22.42 60.56 14.75
N ASN A 307 -21.18 60.45 14.26
CA ASN A 307 -20.57 59.18 13.84
C ASN A 307 -21.10 58.55 12.53
N VAL A 308 -21.62 59.35 11.60
CA VAL A 308 -21.98 58.90 10.23
C VAL A 308 -21.19 59.62 9.14
N GLY A 309 -20.71 58.87 8.14
CA GLY A 309 -19.97 59.36 6.98
C GLY A 309 -20.66 59.03 5.65
N GLY A 310 -20.16 59.57 4.54
CA GLY A 310 -20.65 59.27 3.19
C GLY A 310 -22.12 59.63 2.95
N THR A 311 -22.86 58.76 2.25
CA THR A 311 -24.28 58.98 1.90
C THR A 311 -25.17 59.25 3.11
N TRP A 312 -24.89 58.62 4.26
CA TRP A 312 -25.63 58.83 5.51
C TRP A 312 -25.51 60.28 6.00
N LYS A 313 -24.30 60.85 5.94
CA LYS A 313 -24.07 62.26 6.28
C LYS A 313 -24.79 63.18 5.31
N VAL A 314 -24.66 62.93 4.00
CA VAL A 314 -25.31 63.73 2.96
C VAL A 314 -26.83 63.73 3.11
N GLY A 315 -27.43 62.56 3.37
CA GLY A 315 -28.88 62.43 3.60
C GLY A 315 -29.36 63.19 4.84
N THR A 316 -28.58 63.13 5.93
CA THR A 316 -28.89 63.87 7.17
C THR A 316 -28.79 65.38 6.97
N ASP A 317 -27.71 65.83 6.34
CA ASP A 317 -27.47 67.25 6.06
C ASP A 317 -28.52 67.79 5.07
N TRP A 318 -28.93 66.99 4.07
CA TRP A 318 -30.04 67.33 3.18
C TRP A 318 -31.36 67.44 3.93
N PHE A 319 -31.71 66.44 4.74
CA PHE A 319 -32.96 66.42 5.49
C PHE A 319 -33.02 67.58 6.50
N GLY A 320 -31.92 67.86 7.20
CA GLY A 320 -31.81 69.01 8.09
C GLY A 320 -31.99 70.35 7.37
N ARG A 321 -31.40 70.51 6.17
CA ARG A 321 -31.61 71.71 5.34
C ARG A 321 -33.06 71.84 4.86
N TYR A 322 -33.67 70.73 4.43
CA TYR A 322 -35.08 70.71 4.02
C TYR A 322 -36.01 71.17 5.14
N VAL A 323 -35.85 70.60 6.34
CA VAL A 323 -36.60 71.00 7.55
C VAL A 323 -36.41 72.47 7.88
N THR A 324 -35.17 72.98 7.80
CA THR A 324 -34.86 74.39 8.04
C THR A 324 -35.53 75.30 6.98
N SER A 325 -35.65 74.85 5.73
CA SER A 325 -36.34 75.61 4.69
C SER A 325 -37.85 75.71 4.93
N LEU A 326 -38.48 74.63 5.43
CA LEU A 326 -39.90 74.64 5.80
C LEU A 326 -40.18 75.61 6.96
N ALA A 327 -39.29 75.63 7.96
CA ALA A 327 -39.33 76.57 9.07
C ALA A 327 -39.33 78.04 8.60
N ASN A 328 -38.53 78.35 7.57
CA ASN A 328 -38.37 79.71 7.04
C ASN A 328 -39.44 80.10 6.00
N GLY A 329 -40.11 79.14 5.36
CA GLY A 329 -41.17 79.40 4.37
C GLY A 329 -42.55 79.69 4.99
N GLY A 330 -42.80 79.22 6.22
CA GLY A 330 -44.07 79.45 6.94
C GLY A 330 -44.26 80.88 7.47
N SER A 331 -43.22 81.72 7.46
CA SER A 331 -43.25 83.10 7.96
C SER A 331 -43.58 84.15 6.90
N GLY A 332 -43.89 83.76 5.65
CA GLY A 332 -44.24 84.67 4.56
C GLY A 332 -45.55 84.33 3.86
N SER A 333 -46.69 84.81 4.39
CA SER A 333 -47.90 85.26 3.66
C SER A 333 -49.20 85.06 4.45
N TYR A 334 -49.57 85.99 5.33
CA TYR A 334 -50.97 86.39 5.59
C TYR A 334 -51.00 87.84 6.09
N GLY A 335 -50.55 88.76 5.24
CA GLY A 335 -50.87 90.18 5.38
C GLY A 335 -52.28 90.41 4.84
N SER A 336 -53.27 90.35 5.74
CA SER A 336 -54.64 90.83 5.50
C SER A 336 -54.58 92.25 4.92
N SER A 337 -55.04 92.42 3.67
CA SER A 337 -55.39 93.73 3.12
C SER A 337 -56.83 94.04 3.54
N THR A 338 -56.96 95.21 4.15
CA THR A 338 -58.17 95.89 4.63
C THR A 338 -59.35 95.89 3.66
N LEU A 339 -60.55 95.74 4.23
CA LEU A 339 -61.70 96.61 3.98
C LEU A 339 -62.31 97.00 5.32
#